data_AF-E2C7D6-F1
#
_entry.id   AF-E2C7D6-F1
#
_cell.length_a   1.000
_cell.length_b   1.000
_cell.length_c   1.000
_cell.angle_alpha   90.00
_cell.angle_beta   90.00
_cell.angle_gamma   90.00
#
_symmetry.space_group_name_H-M   'P 1'
#
loop_
_entity.id
_entity.type
_entity.pdbx_description
1 polymer ?
#
loop_
_entity_poly.entity_id
_entity_poly.type
_entity_poly.pdbx_seq_one_letter_code
_entity_poly.pdbx_strand_id
1 'polypeptide(L)'
;MDFRDISKLNRWMNLISGNLLPMSSDDSSFPFFWRLNSVVGWSFVLAYLCGLIAGFFFVPGDKSLKDGMISIVIIMEVSVIIIRIYTQKRLVQELIRKLNDNLHIQDEMMQDVLTMTLKPMKTPLQFYWVVSTVAAIVWCCVPLPLTLHKNIFYYLDLQSPVVYSKEPFSVTSFVLINVVVLLNNIYLITKKVAVDMYMTHLVLLITVQHLYTSQKLVSIFREGNQLDDYEDLHKDYSKAGRTMVMALKTLCQHHISAIKLTLMLKKLLSLNFSLIYVNGVLRFCFLAVMILSVNLD
;
A
#
# COMPACT_ATOMS: atom_id res chain seq x y z
N MET A 1 20.63 -9.69 -1.84
CA MET A 1 19.22 -9.73 -1.43
C MET A 1 18.54 -8.57 -2.11
N ASP A 2 17.43 -8.81 -2.81
CA ASP A 2 16.85 -7.78 -3.67
C ASP A 2 15.42 -7.42 -3.21
N PHE A 3 15.02 -6.18 -3.44
CA PHE A 3 13.69 -5.62 -3.14
C PHE A 3 12.55 -6.58 -3.46
N ARG A 4 12.65 -7.24 -4.62
CA ARG A 4 11.65 -8.18 -5.11
C ARG A 4 11.53 -9.42 -4.22
N ASP A 5 12.64 -9.97 -3.73
CA ASP A 5 12.72 -11.27 -3.03
C ASP A 5 12.46 -11.15 -1.54
N ILE A 6 12.77 -9.99 -0.96
CA ILE A 6 12.63 -9.73 0.47
C ILE A 6 11.17 -9.77 0.94
N SER A 7 10.22 -9.30 0.11
CA SER A 7 8.79 -9.37 0.42
C SER A 7 7.99 -10.14 -0.61
N LYS A 8 7.94 -11.46 -0.44
CA LYS A 8 7.06 -12.36 -1.22
C LYS A 8 5.60 -11.91 -1.16
N LEU A 9 5.12 -11.45 -0.01
CA LEU A 9 3.75 -10.97 0.18
C LEU A 9 3.46 -9.75 -0.71
N ASN A 10 4.33 -8.74 -0.70
CA ASN A 10 4.20 -7.56 -1.55
C ASN A 10 4.19 -7.92 -3.04
N ARG A 11 5.09 -8.83 -3.45
CA ARG A 11 5.14 -9.33 -4.83
C ARG A 11 3.82 -9.98 -5.25
N TRP A 12 3.33 -10.93 -4.44
CA TRP A 12 2.09 -11.66 -4.74
C TRP A 12 0.88 -10.73 -4.78
N MET A 13 0.76 -9.81 -3.81
CA MET A 13 -0.34 -8.86 -3.77
C MET A 13 -0.33 -7.90 -4.97
N ASN A 14 0.84 -7.45 -5.41
CA ASN A 14 0.95 -6.59 -6.60
C ASN A 14 0.54 -7.30 -7.91
N LEU A 15 0.79 -8.61 -8.01
CA LEU A 15 0.37 -9.43 -9.15
C LEU A 15 -1.13 -9.70 -9.12
N ILE A 16 -1.65 -10.21 -7.99
CA ILE A 16 -3.06 -10.57 -7.82
C ILE A 16 -3.97 -9.36 -7.99
N SER A 17 -3.59 -8.21 -7.42
CA SER A 17 -4.33 -6.95 -7.58
C SER A 17 -4.31 -6.40 -9.01
N GLY A 18 -3.44 -6.90 -9.88
CA GLY A 18 -3.25 -6.34 -11.22
C GLY A 18 -2.79 -4.88 -11.19
N ASN A 19 -2.13 -4.43 -10.13
CA ASN A 19 -1.57 -3.07 -10.06
C ASN A 19 -0.25 -2.96 -10.81
N LEU A 20 0.50 -4.07 -10.92
CA LEU A 20 1.75 -4.18 -11.69
C LEU A 20 2.76 -3.06 -11.43
N LEU A 21 2.86 -2.62 -10.18
CA LEU A 21 3.81 -1.59 -9.76
C LEU A 21 5.26 -2.03 -10.02
N PRO A 22 6.18 -1.10 -10.31
CA PRO A 22 7.59 -1.44 -10.56
C PRO A 22 8.21 -2.20 -9.38
N MET A 23 8.87 -3.34 -9.65
CA MET A 23 9.48 -4.20 -8.63
C MET A 23 10.96 -4.50 -8.89
N SER A 24 11.50 -4.02 -10.01
CA SER A 24 12.88 -4.19 -10.43
C SER A 24 13.41 -2.85 -10.95
N SER A 25 14.73 -2.68 -10.90
CA SER A 25 15.43 -1.60 -11.58
C SER A 25 15.37 -1.72 -13.10
N ASP A 26 15.18 -2.94 -13.60
CA ASP A 26 15.17 -3.23 -15.03
C ASP A 26 13.76 -3.08 -15.59
N ASP A 27 13.65 -2.67 -16.85
CA ASP A 27 12.39 -2.58 -17.58
C ASP A 27 11.79 -3.96 -17.95
N SER A 28 12.08 -5.00 -17.15
CA SER A 28 11.56 -6.35 -17.33
C SER A 28 10.04 -6.30 -17.29
N SER A 29 9.42 -6.44 -18.46
CA SER A 29 7.98 -6.41 -18.58
C SER A 29 7.35 -7.61 -17.85
N PHE A 30 6.26 -7.37 -17.13
CA PHE A 30 5.49 -8.46 -16.51
C PHE A 30 5.04 -9.47 -17.58
N PRO A 31 4.87 -10.76 -17.24
CA PRO A 31 4.34 -11.75 -18.17
C PRO A 31 3.00 -11.31 -18.77
N PHE A 32 2.71 -11.74 -20.01
CA PHE A 32 1.49 -11.34 -20.74
C PHE A 32 0.21 -11.61 -19.93
N PHE A 33 0.13 -12.77 -19.28
CA PHE A 33 -1.00 -13.14 -18.41
C PHE A 33 -1.33 -12.08 -17.35
N TRP A 34 -0.30 -11.58 -16.64
CA TRP A 34 -0.49 -10.57 -15.59
C TRP A 34 -0.88 -9.20 -16.14
N ARG A 35 -0.39 -8.85 -17.33
CA ARG A 35 -0.83 -7.63 -18.06
C ARG A 35 -2.29 -7.72 -18.44
N LEU A 36 -2.73 -8.87 -18.97
CA LEU A 36 -4.14 -9.08 -19.31
C LEU A 36 -5.03 -8.98 -18.06
N ASN A 37 -4.64 -9.62 -16.95
CA ASN A 37 -5.34 -9.53 -15.67
C ASN A 37 -5.48 -8.07 -15.19
N SER A 38 -4.42 -7.27 -15.31
CA SER A 38 -4.44 -5.86 -14.96
C SER A 38 -5.44 -5.07 -15.80
N VAL A 39 -5.41 -5.22 -17.13
CA VAL A 39 -6.33 -4.53 -18.04
C VAL A 39 -7.78 -4.90 -17.74
N VAL A 40 -8.08 -6.19 -17.66
CA VAL A 40 -9.43 -6.69 -17.37
C VAL A 40 -9.94 -6.16 -16.04
N GLY A 41 -9.11 -6.21 -15.00
CA GLY A 41 -9.50 -5.72 -13.69
C GLY A 41 -9.75 -4.21 -13.66
N TRP A 42 -8.95 -3.41 -14.36
CA TRP A 42 -9.20 -1.97 -14.47
C TRP A 42 -10.48 -1.67 -15.27
N SER A 43 -10.81 -2.46 -16.29
CA SER A 43 -12.08 -2.35 -17.00
C SER A 43 -13.28 -2.60 -16.08
N PHE A 44 -13.21 -3.58 -15.18
CA PHE A 44 -14.24 -3.82 -14.18
C PHE A 44 -14.42 -2.63 -13.22
N VAL A 45 -13.31 -2.09 -12.68
CA VAL A 45 -13.34 -0.91 -11.81
C VAL A 45 -13.94 0.30 -12.53
N LEU A 46 -13.60 0.50 -13.82
CA LEU A 46 -14.15 1.60 -14.61
C LEU A 46 -15.66 1.43 -14.85
N ALA A 47 -16.10 0.23 -15.21
CA ALA A 47 -17.53 -0.07 -15.37
C ALA A 47 -18.31 0.13 -14.05
N TYR A 48 -17.72 -0.28 -12.92
CA TYR A 48 -18.29 -0.04 -11.59
C TYR A 48 -18.37 1.45 -11.26
N LEU A 49 -17.33 2.23 -11.55
CA LEU A 49 -17.34 3.68 -11.37
C LEU A 49 -18.42 4.37 -12.21
N CYS A 50 -18.57 3.98 -13.48
CA CYS A 50 -19.63 4.52 -14.35
C CYS A 50 -21.02 4.20 -13.78
N GLY A 51 -21.23 2.97 -13.30
CA GLY A 51 -22.49 2.56 -12.67
C GLY A 51 -22.79 3.35 -11.39
N LEU A 52 -21.78 3.62 -10.56
CA LEU A 52 -21.91 4.46 -9.36
C LEU A 52 -22.27 5.90 -9.71
N ILE A 53 -21.55 6.52 -10.68
CA ILE A 53 -21.83 7.89 -11.12
C ILE A 53 -23.25 8.01 -11.66
N ALA A 54 -23.71 7.02 -12.44
CA ALA A 54 -25.08 6.98 -12.92
C ALA A 54 -26.08 6.93 -11.75
N GLY A 55 -25.81 6.13 -10.71
CA GLY A 55 -26.68 6.03 -9.54
C GLY A 55 -26.90 7.34 -8.79
N PHE A 56 -25.92 8.26 -8.78
CA PHE A 56 -26.11 9.60 -8.21
C PHE A 56 -27.21 10.42 -8.90
N PHE A 57 -27.52 10.14 -10.17
CA PHE A 57 -28.59 10.82 -10.89
C PHE A 57 -29.97 10.17 -10.71
N PHE A 58 -30.01 8.89 -10.31
CA PHE A 58 -31.25 8.09 -10.23
C PHE A 58 -31.72 7.82 -8.80
N VAL A 59 -30.85 7.93 -7.79
CA VAL A 59 -31.16 7.65 -6.38
C VAL A 59 -31.20 8.97 -5.59
N PRO A 60 -32.09 9.11 -4.58
CA PRO A 60 -32.08 10.24 -3.65
C PRO A 60 -30.69 10.56 -3.11
N GLY A 61 -30.36 11.86 -3.06
CA GLY A 61 -29.01 12.33 -2.76
C GLY A 61 -28.50 11.93 -1.38
N ASP A 62 -29.38 11.88 -0.38
CA ASP A 62 -29.09 11.41 0.98
C ASP A 62 -28.60 9.95 0.99
N LYS A 63 -29.29 9.05 0.28
CA LYS A 63 -28.89 7.65 0.18
C LYS A 63 -27.66 7.47 -0.70
N SER A 64 -27.60 8.14 -1.85
CA SER A 64 -26.46 8.02 -2.78
C SER A 64 -25.16 8.54 -2.15
N LEU A 65 -25.22 9.62 -1.37
CA LEU A 65 -24.07 10.14 -0.64
C LEU A 65 -23.61 9.18 0.47
N LYS A 66 -24.55 8.57 1.20
CA LYS A 66 -24.25 7.63 2.27
C LYS A 66 -23.55 6.36 1.77
N ASP A 67 -24.10 5.78 0.70
CA ASP A 67 -23.79 4.42 0.27
C ASP A 67 -22.80 4.36 -0.91
N GLY A 68 -22.76 5.39 -1.77
CA GLY A 68 -21.93 5.43 -2.97
C GLY A 68 -20.60 6.17 -2.82
N MET A 69 -20.54 7.19 -1.96
CA MET A 69 -19.35 8.04 -1.83
C MET A 69 -18.11 7.27 -1.39
N ILE A 70 -18.26 6.32 -0.46
CA ILE A 70 -17.12 5.56 0.07
C ILE A 70 -16.41 4.82 -1.08
N SER A 71 -17.15 4.13 -1.94
CA SER A 71 -16.60 3.41 -3.08
C SER A 71 -15.92 4.34 -4.08
N ILE A 72 -16.55 5.46 -4.48
CA ILE A 72 -15.94 6.44 -5.40
C ILE A 72 -14.63 6.98 -4.82
N VAL A 73 -14.65 7.37 -3.55
CA VAL A 73 -13.50 7.95 -2.88
C VAL A 73 -12.35 6.93 -2.76
N ILE A 74 -12.64 5.64 -2.53
CA ILE A 74 -11.62 4.57 -2.58
C ILE A 74 -11.05 4.43 -4.01
N ILE A 75 -11.90 4.43 -5.04
CA ILE A 75 -11.46 4.32 -6.45
C ILE A 75 -10.55 5.49 -6.81
N MET A 76 -10.95 6.72 -6.47
CA MET A 76 -10.13 7.91 -6.71
C MET A 76 -8.79 7.82 -6.00
N GLU A 77 -8.79 7.46 -4.71
CA GLU A 77 -7.58 7.32 -3.91
C GLU A 77 -6.58 6.32 -4.53
N VAL A 78 -7.04 5.10 -4.83
CA VAL A 78 -6.21 4.05 -5.45
C VAL A 78 -5.68 4.49 -6.81
N SER A 79 -6.53 5.10 -7.64
CA SER A 79 -6.17 5.56 -8.97
C SER A 79 -5.09 6.64 -8.92
N VAL A 80 -5.25 7.66 -8.07
CA VAL A 80 -4.28 8.75 -7.91
C VAL A 80 -2.92 8.22 -7.46
N ILE A 81 -2.90 7.33 -6.47
CA ILE A 81 -1.65 6.76 -5.97
C ILE A 81 -0.93 5.97 -7.06
N ILE A 82 -1.64 5.09 -7.78
CA ILE A 82 -1.06 4.26 -8.83
C ILE A 82 -0.56 5.12 -10.00
N ILE A 83 -1.37 6.08 -10.46
CA ILE A 83 -0.98 7.02 -11.52
C ILE A 83 0.30 7.73 -11.12
N ARG A 84 0.39 8.26 -9.89
CA ARG A 84 1.58 8.97 -9.41
C ARG A 84 2.82 8.09 -9.40
N ILE A 85 2.72 6.83 -8.96
CA ILE A 85 3.84 5.88 -8.98
C ILE A 85 4.30 5.63 -10.42
N TYR A 86 3.38 5.48 -11.38
CA TYR A 86 3.73 5.30 -12.79
C TYR A 86 4.29 6.57 -13.44
N THR A 87 3.74 7.74 -13.16
CA THR A 87 4.28 9.02 -13.66
C THR A 87 5.70 9.24 -13.16
N GLN A 88 5.99 8.81 -11.93
CA GLN A 88 7.33 8.88 -11.33
C GLN A 88 8.13 7.58 -11.48
N LYS A 89 7.80 6.72 -12.45
CA LYS A 89 8.43 5.39 -12.64
C LYS A 89 9.96 5.44 -12.59
N ARG A 90 10.60 6.41 -13.24
CA ARG A 90 12.06 6.58 -13.22
C ARG A 90 12.61 6.79 -11.81
N LEU A 91 11.94 7.62 -11.00
CA LEU A 91 12.32 7.87 -9.61
C LEU A 91 12.16 6.60 -8.76
N VAL A 92 11.09 5.84 -8.99
CA VAL A 92 10.84 4.55 -8.31
C VAL A 92 11.91 3.53 -8.66
N GLN A 93 12.26 3.40 -9.95
CA GLN A 93 13.32 2.49 -10.40
C GLN A 93 14.69 2.89 -9.84
N GLU A 94 15.02 4.18 -9.82
CA GLU A 94 16.26 4.67 -9.20
C GLU A 94 16.30 4.38 -7.70
N LEU A 95 15.18 4.56 -7.00
CA LEU A 95 15.03 4.25 -5.58
C LEU A 95 15.24 2.75 -5.33
N ILE A 96 14.56 1.88 -6.09
CA ILE A 96 14.70 0.41 -5.98
C ILE A 96 16.14 -0.01 -6.27
N ARG A 97 16.77 0.53 -7.31
CA ARG A 97 18.17 0.22 -7.65
C ARG A 97 19.10 0.52 -6.49
N LYS A 98 19.04 1.74 -5.94
CA LYS A 98 19.91 2.11 -4.81
C LYS A 98 19.62 1.33 -3.53
N LEU A 99 18.35 0.97 -3.29
CA LEU A 99 18.00 0.08 -2.19
C LEU A 99 18.65 -1.30 -2.38
N ASN A 100 18.59 -1.87 -3.58
CA ASN A 100 19.25 -3.14 -3.90
C ASN A 100 20.76 -3.05 -3.76
N ASP A 101 21.39 -1.98 -4.27
CA ASP A 101 22.83 -1.76 -4.16
C ASP A 101 23.28 -1.75 -2.68
N ASN A 102 22.52 -1.08 -1.82
CA ASN A 102 22.81 -1.06 -0.39
C ASN A 102 22.51 -2.41 0.30
N LEU A 103 21.46 -3.13 -0.11
CA LEU A 103 21.11 -4.45 0.41
C LEU A 103 22.10 -5.55 -0.01
N HIS A 104 22.92 -5.29 -1.03
CA HIS A 104 24.01 -6.18 -1.43
C HIS A 104 25.21 -6.12 -0.47
N ILE A 105 25.25 -5.15 0.45
CA ILE A 105 26.20 -5.13 1.56
C ILE A 105 25.83 -6.30 2.50
N GLN A 106 26.39 -7.47 2.21
CA GLN A 106 26.03 -8.76 2.79
C GLN A 106 26.63 -8.97 4.19
N ASP A 107 26.52 -7.96 5.06
CA ASP A 107 26.93 -8.04 6.46
C ASP A 107 25.82 -8.68 7.30
N GLU A 108 26.19 -9.48 8.31
CA GLU A 108 25.27 -10.17 9.23
C GLU A 108 24.36 -9.17 9.94
N MET A 109 24.90 -7.99 10.29
CA MET A 109 24.14 -6.88 10.87
C MET A 109 23.00 -6.40 9.97
N MET A 110 23.19 -6.35 8.65
CA MET A 110 22.14 -5.92 7.72
C MET A 110 21.00 -6.96 7.68
N GLN A 111 21.34 -8.25 7.74
CA GLN A 111 20.34 -9.33 7.74
C GLN A 111 19.51 -9.34 9.02
N ASP A 112 20.15 -9.10 10.17
CA ASP A 112 19.47 -9.02 11.46
C ASP A 112 18.51 -7.85 11.52
N VAL A 113 18.95 -6.65 11.13
CA VAL A 113 18.08 -5.45 11.09
C VAL A 113 16.92 -5.65 10.13
N LEU A 114 17.19 -6.22 8.94
CA LEU A 114 16.15 -6.52 7.96
C LEU A 114 15.10 -7.48 8.54
N THR A 115 15.55 -8.57 9.17
CA THR A 115 14.65 -9.59 9.75
C THR A 115 13.85 -9.01 10.91
N MET A 116 14.49 -8.27 11.82
CA MET A 116 13.86 -7.64 12.97
C MET A 116 12.81 -6.59 12.56
N THR A 117 13.03 -5.91 11.43
CA THR A 117 12.12 -4.85 10.97
C THR A 117 10.97 -5.38 10.10
N LEU A 118 11.24 -6.31 9.18
CA LEU A 118 10.24 -6.77 8.21
C LEU A 118 9.37 -7.93 8.71
N LYS A 119 9.94 -8.85 9.52
CA LYS A 119 9.21 -10.04 9.98
C LYS A 119 7.97 -9.68 10.81
N PRO A 120 8.01 -8.72 11.75
CA PRO A 120 6.83 -8.32 12.53
C PRO A 120 5.74 -7.68 11.66
N MET A 121 6.08 -7.06 10.53
CA MET A 121 5.14 -6.36 9.66
C MET A 121 4.30 -7.28 8.78
N LYS A 122 4.70 -8.54 8.61
CA LYS A 122 3.96 -9.51 7.78
C LYS A 122 2.55 -9.75 8.34
N THR A 123 2.43 -10.02 9.64
CA THR A 123 1.16 -10.38 10.27
C THR A 123 0.14 -9.23 10.25
N PRO A 124 0.48 -7.98 10.65
CA PRO A 124 -0.43 -6.85 10.55
C PRO A 124 -0.93 -6.59 9.13
N LEU A 125 -0.06 -6.71 8.12
CA LEU A 125 -0.46 -6.49 6.72
C LEU A 125 -1.42 -7.58 6.22
N GLN A 126 -1.20 -8.84 6.60
CA GLN A 126 -2.14 -9.92 6.28
C GLN A 126 -3.48 -9.74 6.99
N PHE A 127 -3.44 -9.36 8.27
CA PHE A 127 -4.64 -9.06 9.04
C PHE A 127 -5.45 -7.91 8.42
N TYR A 128 -4.77 -6.82 8.01
CA TYR A 128 -5.40 -5.70 7.29
C TYR A 128 -6.16 -6.19 6.06
N TRP A 129 -5.53 -7.02 5.21
CA TRP A 129 -6.19 -7.56 4.03
C TRP A 129 -7.41 -8.42 4.35
N VAL A 130 -7.28 -9.35 5.30
CA VAL A 130 -8.35 -10.29 5.67
C VAL A 130 -9.54 -9.53 6.26
N VAL A 131 -9.30 -8.65 7.23
CA VAL A 131 -10.35 -7.87 7.89
C VAL A 131 -11.07 -6.96 6.89
N SER A 132 -10.34 -6.27 6.02
CA SER A 132 -10.97 -5.43 4.98
C SER A 132 -11.82 -6.26 4.01
N THR A 133 -11.39 -7.46 3.65
CA THR A 133 -12.16 -8.35 2.77
C THR A 133 -13.42 -8.87 3.44
N VAL A 134 -13.33 -9.31 4.70
CA VAL A 134 -14.50 -9.78 5.48
C VAL A 134 -15.51 -8.65 5.67
N ALA A 135 -15.05 -7.45 6.02
CA ALA A 135 -15.92 -6.29 6.17
C ALA A 135 -16.67 -5.96 4.86
N ALA A 136 -15.99 -6.06 3.71
CA ALA A 136 -16.61 -5.84 2.41
C ALA A 136 -17.69 -6.88 2.08
N ILE A 137 -17.43 -8.15 2.38
CA ILE A 137 -18.40 -9.23 2.20
C ILE A 137 -19.63 -8.96 3.05
N VAL A 138 -19.45 -8.68 4.34
CA VAL A 138 -20.56 -8.38 5.26
C VAL A 138 -21.38 -7.21 4.75
N TRP A 139 -20.73 -6.10 4.37
CA TRP A 139 -21.39 -4.91 3.84
C TRP A 139 -22.21 -5.19 2.57
N CYS A 140 -21.64 -5.93 1.62
CA CYS A 140 -22.33 -6.26 0.37
C CYS A 140 -23.46 -7.28 0.55
N CYS A 141 -23.46 -8.06 1.63
CA CYS A 141 -24.50 -9.06 1.93
C CYS A 141 -25.71 -8.48 2.68
N VAL A 142 -25.62 -7.27 3.23
CA VAL A 142 -26.73 -6.57 3.92
C VAL A 142 -28.06 -6.57 3.15
N PRO A 143 -28.12 -6.33 1.83
CA PRO A 143 -29.40 -6.26 1.11
C PRO A 143 -29.95 -7.64 0.70
N LEU A 144 -29.20 -8.74 0.84
CA LEU A 144 -29.63 -10.07 0.37
C LEU A 144 -30.85 -10.64 1.12
N PRO A 145 -31.04 -10.45 2.44
CA PRO A 145 -32.23 -10.92 3.14
C PRO A 145 -33.57 -10.36 2.61
N LEU A 146 -33.56 -9.20 1.92
CA LEU A 146 -34.76 -8.63 1.29
C LEU A 146 -35.39 -9.57 0.24
N THR A 147 -34.59 -10.48 -0.33
CA THR A 147 -35.05 -11.51 -1.29
C THR A 147 -36.04 -12.51 -0.73
N LEU A 148 -36.12 -12.64 0.60
CA LEU A 148 -37.09 -13.51 1.27
C LEU A 148 -38.49 -12.89 1.36
N HIS A 149 -38.58 -11.56 1.25
CA HIS A 149 -39.82 -10.81 1.49
C HIS A 149 -40.35 -10.08 0.26
N LYS A 150 -39.51 -9.81 -0.75
CA LYS A 150 -39.87 -9.06 -1.96
C LYS A 150 -39.51 -9.84 -3.22
N ASN A 151 -40.35 -9.72 -4.25
CA ASN A 151 -40.13 -10.32 -5.58
C ASN A 151 -39.78 -9.29 -6.66
N ILE A 152 -39.93 -7.99 -6.35
CA ILE A 152 -39.67 -6.85 -7.23
C ILE A 152 -38.78 -5.86 -6.47
N PHE A 153 -37.72 -5.37 -7.10
CA PHE A 153 -36.72 -4.49 -6.49
C PHE A 153 -36.47 -3.22 -7.31
N TYR A 154 -35.98 -2.21 -6.63
CA TYR A 154 -35.58 -0.92 -7.17
C TYR A 154 -34.11 -0.61 -6.76
N TYR A 155 -33.48 0.40 -7.35
CA TYR A 155 -32.17 0.96 -7.01
C TYR A 155 -32.12 1.33 -5.53
N LEU A 156 -33.25 1.73 -4.95
CA LEU A 156 -33.40 1.99 -3.52
C LEU A 156 -33.21 0.74 -2.65
N ASP A 157 -33.38 -0.48 -3.18
CA ASP A 157 -33.13 -1.71 -2.42
C ASP A 157 -31.66 -2.17 -2.51
N LEU A 158 -30.84 -1.53 -3.35
CA LEU A 158 -29.41 -1.81 -3.45
C LEU A 158 -28.61 -1.05 -2.37
N GLN A 159 -27.61 -1.73 -1.80
CA GLN A 159 -26.68 -1.13 -0.83
C GLN A 159 -25.62 -0.25 -1.49
N SER A 160 -25.40 -0.39 -2.79
CA SER A 160 -24.50 0.48 -3.55
C SER A 160 -25.32 1.06 -4.70
N PRO A 161 -25.36 2.40 -4.90
CA PRO A 161 -26.22 3.04 -5.89
C PRO A 161 -25.64 2.81 -7.29
N VAL A 162 -25.80 1.59 -7.80
CA VAL A 162 -25.19 1.16 -9.06
C VAL A 162 -26.29 0.91 -10.07
N VAL A 163 -26.16 1.54 -11.23
CA VAL A 163 -27.12 1.42 -12.32
C VAL A 163 -26.55 0.54 -13.42
N TYR A 164 -26.98 -0.72 -13.46
CA TYR A 164 -26.60 -1.69 -14.49
C TYR A 164 -27.76 -2.16 -15.35
N SER A 165 -28.98 -2.14 -14.80
CA SER A 165 -30.18 -2.59 -15.49
C SER A 165 -31.30 -1.58 -15.25
N LYS A 166 -32.32 -1.60 -16.10
CA LYS A 166 -33.49 -0.73 -15.96
C LYS A 166 -34.41 -1.30 -14.88
N GLU A 167 -34.85 -0.46 -13.96
CA GLU A 167 -35.88 -0.81 -12.99
C GLU A 167 -37.25 -1.06 -13.65
N PRO A 168 -38.13 -1.88 -13.04
CA PRO A 168 -37.90 -2.68 -11.81
C PRO A 168 -37.17 -4.01 -12.08
N PHE A 169 -36.54 -4.57 -11.05
CA PHE A 169 -35.76 -5.81 -11.14
C PHE A 169 -36.52 -7.03 -10.62
N SER A 170 -36.24 -8.19 -11.21
CA SER A 170 -36.57 -9.50 -10.63
C SER A 170 -35.55 -9.91 -9.57
N VAL A 171 -35.88 -10.92 -8.76
CA VAL A 171 -34.98 -11.52 -7.76
C VAL A 171 -33.64 -11.94 -8.40
N THR A 172 -33.67 -12.60 -9.55
CA THR A 172 -32.46 -13.07 -10.24
C THR A 172 -31.54 -11.91 -10.63
N SER A 173 -32.10 -10.84 -11.21
CA SER A 173 -31.33 -9.65 -11.58
C SER A 173 -30.76 -8.94 -10.35
N PHE A 174 -31.55 -8.85 -9.28
CA PHE A 174 -31.10 -8.26 -8.01
C PHE A 174 -29.91 -9.02 -7.39
N VAL A 175 -29.98 -10.35 -7.32
CA VAL A 175 -28.88 -11.18 -6.81
C VAL A 175 -27.63 -11.04 -7.69
N LEU A 176 -27.80 -11.07 -9.02
CA LEU A 176 -26.68 -10.93 -9.96
C LEU A 176 -25.95 -9.58 -9.79
N ILE A 177 -26.71 -8.48 -9.66
CA ILE A 177 -26.14 -7.15 -9.41
C ILE A 177 -25.33 -7.14 -8.11
N ASN A 178 -25.88 -7.68 -7.01
CA ASN A 178 -25.19 -7.71 -5.73
C ASN A 178 -23.91 -8.58 -5.77
N VAL A 179 -23.92 -9.70 -6.50
CA VAL A 179 -22.72 -10.53 -6.72
C VAL A 179 -21.66 -9.76 -7.51
N VAL A 180 -22.04 -9.04 -8.56
CA VAL A 180 -21.12 -8.20 -9.34
C VAL A 180 -20.53 -7.08 -8.48
N VAL A 181 -21.36 -6.42 -7.67
CA VAL A 181 -20.92 -5.37 -6.73
C VAL A 181 -19.95 -5.95 -5.69
N LEU A 182 -20.23 -7.12 -5.13
CA LEU A 182 -19.36 -7.80 -4.19
C LEU A 182 -17.98 -8.09 -4.80
N LEU A 183 -17.95 -8.68 -6.00
CA LEU A 183 -16.69 -8.98 -6.70
C LEU A 183 -15.87 -7.72 -6.97
N ASN A 184 -16.52 -6.64 -7.41
CA ASN A 184 -15.86 -5.35 -7.63
C ASN A 184 -15.30 -4.76 -6.34
N ASN A 185 -16.03 -4.82 -5.23
CA ASN A 185 -15.57 -4.30 -3.93
C ASN A 185 -14.38 -5.10 -3.36
N ILE A 186 -14.44 -6.44 -3.41
CA ILE A 186 -13.32 -7.30 -3.00
C ILE A 186 -12.08 -6.98 -3.85
N TYR A 187 -12.26 -6.83 -5.16
CA TYR A 187 -11.17 -6.52 -6.07
C TYR A 187 -10.58 -5.12 -5.80
N LEU A 188 -11.43 -4.11 -5.59
CA LEU A 188 -11.03 -2.74 -5.25
C LEU A 188 -10.24 -2.68 -3.94
N ILE A 189 -10.69 -3.39 -2.91
CA ILE A 189 -9.99 -3.47 -1.62
C ILE A 189 -8.66 -4.18 -1.79
N THR A 190 -8.62 -5.27 -2.55
CA THR A 190 -7.37 -5.97 -2.85
C THR A 190 -6.38 -5.05 -3.56
N LYS A 191 -6.85 -4.23 -4.52
CA LYS A 191 -6.04 -3.19 -5.16
C LYS A 191 -5.52 -2.16 -4.17
N LYS A 192 -6.38 -1.62 -3.31
CA LYS A 192 -5.99 -0.64 -2.29
C LYS A 192 -4.92 -1.21 -1.36
N VAL A 193 -5.20 -2.36 -0.77
CA VAL A 193 -4.30 -3.04 0.17
C VAL A 193 -2.94 -3.34 -0.47
N ALA A 194 -2.92 -3.78 -1.73
CA ALA A 194 -1.66 -4.04 -2.44
C ALA A 194 -0.81 -2.77 -2.63
N VAL A 195 -1.43 -1.62 -2.93
CA VAL A 195 -0.73 -0.34 -3.02
C VAL A 195 -0.19 0.09 -1.66
N ASP A 196 -1.00 -0.02 -0.61
CA ASP A 196 -0.60 0.32 0.77
C ASP A 196 0.59 -0.55 1.21
N MET A 197 0.51 -1.87 0.99
CA MET A 197 1.61 -2.81 1.26
C MET A 197 2.89 -2.45 0.50
N TYR A 198 2.77 -2.04 -0.77
CA TYR A 198 3.91 -1.62 -1.57
C TYR A 198 4.58 -0.37 -1.01
N MET A 199 3.80 0.65 -0.64
CA MET A 199 4.32 1.88 -0.04
C MET A 199 4.95 1.59 1.33
N THR A 200 4.29 0.79 2.18
CA THR A 200 4.84 0.36 3.47
C THR A 200 6.14 -0.42 3.28
N HIS A 201 6.24 -1.29 2.26
CA HIS A 201 7.47 -2.02 2.00
C HIS A 201 8.64 -1.09 1.65
N LEU A 202 8.40 -0.06 0.82
CA LEU A 202 9.41 0.97 0.51
C LEU A 202 9.83 1.74 1.76
N VAL A 203 8.87 2.13 2.62
CA VAL A 203 9.16 2.81 3.89
C VAL A 203 10.01 1.92 4.80
N LEU A 204 9.62 0.66 4.99
CA LEU A 204 10.34 -0.30 5.85
C LEU A 204 11.77 -0.53 5.39
N LEU A 205 12.00 -0.65 4.08
CA LEU A 205 13.36 -0.83 3.56
C LEU A 205 14.23 0.40 3.81
N ILE A 206 13.69 1.62 3.68
CA ILE A 206 14.43 2.82 4.05
C ILE A 206 14.68 2.89 5.57
N THR A 207 13.70 2.49 6.38
CA THR A 207 13.88 2.37 7.84
C THR A 207 15.03 1.41 8.19
N VAL A 208 15.12 0.27 7.51
CA VAL A 208 16.24 -0.68 7.67
C VAL A 208 17.58 -0.02 7.35
N GLN A 209 17.67 0.78 6.28
CA GLN A 209 18.91 1.50 5.95
C GLN A 209 19.34 2.46 7.07
N HIS A 210 18.39 3.18 7.68
CA HIS A 210 18.68 4.07 8.81
C HIS A 210 19.09 3.31 10.07
N LEU A 211 18.39 2.24 10.40
CA LEU A 211 18.71 1.40 11.56
C LEU A 211 20.08 0.74 11.42
N TYR A 212 20.38 0.21 10.23
CA TYR A 212 21.70 -0.35 9.92
C TYR A 212 22.80 0.70 10.08
N THR A 213 22.62 1.90 9.50
CA THR A 213 23.60 3.00 9.65
C THR A 213 23.83 3.34 11.12
N SER A 214 22.76 3.42 11.91
CA SER A 214 22.84 3.73 13.34
C SER A 214 23.56 2.64 14.13
N GLN A 215 23.25 1.36 13.88
CA GLN A 215 23.92 0.25 14.57
C GLN A 215 25.40 0.14 14.19
N LYS A 216 25.72 0.34 12.90
CA LYS A 216 27.12 0.33 12.42
C LYS A 216 27.93 1.50 13.00
N LEU A 217 27.32 2.66 13.23
CA LEU A 217 27.94 3.78 13.95
C LEU A 217 28.34 3.36 15.37
N VAL A 218 27.40 2.75 16.09
CA VAL A 218 27.61 2.32 17.48
C VAL A 218 28.69 1.24 17.57
N SER A 219 28.72 0.28 16.62
CA SER A 219 29.76 -0.75 16.62
C SER A 219 31.16 -0.16 16.41
N ILE A 220 31.31 0.77 15.46
CA ILE A 220 32.60 1.44 15.19
C ILE A 220 33.09 2.23 16.42
N PHE A 221 32.20 2.94 17.11
CA PHE A 221 32.60 3.67 18.33
C PHE A 221 32.96 2.73 19.48
N ARG A 222 32.22 1.62 19.63
CA ARG A 222 32.52 0.62 20.67
C ARG A 222 33.85 -0.09 20.42
N GLU A 223 34.15 -0.44 19.18
CA GLU A 223 35.45 -1.02 18.77
C GLU A 223 36.59 -0.02 18.95
N GLY A 224 36.37 1.26 18.63
CA GLY A 224 37.35 2.33 18.88
C GLY A 224 37.69 2.48 20.37
N ASN A 225 36.67 2.50 21.24
CA ASN A 225 36.88 2.60 22.69
C ASN A 225 37.55 1.35 23.30
N GLN A 226 37.38 0.17 22.72
CA GLN A 226 38.04 -1.06 23.18
C GLN A 226 39.52 -1.11 22.78
N LEU A 227 39.92 -0.45 21.69
CA LEU A 227 41.33 -0.34 21.30
C LEU A 227 42.11 0.63 22.20
N ASP A 228 41.46 1.67 22.74
CA ASP A 228 42.07 2.62 23.67
C ASP A 228 42.35 2.00 25.06
N ASP A 229 41.73 0.86 25.41
CA ASP A 229 41.86 0.19 26.71
C ASP A 229 42.99 -0.87 26.72
N TYR A 230 43.58 -1.18 25.55
CA TYR A 230 44.73 -2.08 25.41
C TYR A 230 45.97 -1.25 25.05
N GLU A 231 46.56 -0.61 26.06
CA GLU A 231 47.87 0.01 25.97
C GLU A 231 48.95 -1.04 25.64
N ASP A 232 49.27 -1.23 24.36
CA ASP A 232 50.66 -1.48 23.98
C ASP A 232 50.99 -1.02 22.54
N LEU A 233 52.15 -0.37 22.43
CA LEU A 233 52.84 0.12 21.23
C LEU A 233 52.24 1.30 20.43
N HIS A 234 52.72 2.48 20.84
CA HIS A 234 52.81 3.82 20.23
C HIS A 234 53.09 3.97 18.71
N LYS A 235 53.21 2.88 17.92
CA LYS A 235 53.37 2.91 16.46
C LYS A 235 52.08 2.54 15.70
N ASP A 236 51.12 1.88 16.33
CA ASP A 236 49.89 1.43 15.66
C ASP A 236 48.72 2.44 15.77
N TYR A 237 48.80 3.41 16.69
CA TYR A 237 47.79 4.46 16.90
C TYR A 237 47.51 5.29 15.63
N SER A 238 48.56 5.62 14.86
CA SER A 238 48.45 6.34 13.59
C SER A 238 47.67 5.55 12.54
N LYS A 239 47.81 4.22 12.55
CA LYS A 239 47.20 3.31 11.57
C LYS A 239 45.77 2.95 12.00
N ALA A 240 45.56 2.66 13.28
CA ALA A 240 44.25 2.45 13.89
C ALA A 240 43.35 3.69 13.76
N GLY A 241 43.86 4.88 14.11
CA GLY A 241 43.14 6.15 13.92
C GLY A 241 42.81 6.44 12.45
N ARG A 242 43.71 6.11 11.52
CA ARG A 242 43.46 6.28 10.08
C ARG A 242 42.41 5.29 9.56
N THR A 243 42.38 4.06 10.09
CA THR A 243 41.33 3.06 9.80
C THR A 243 39.97 3.50 10.35
N MET A 244 39.93 4.04 11.58
CA MET A 244 38.72 4.57 12.19
C MET A 244 38.16 5.77 11.41
N VAL A 245 39.02 6.71 10.99
CA VAL A 245 38.62 7.85 10.14
C VAL A 245 38.09 7.37 8.78
N MET A 246 38.71 6.36 8.17
CA MET A 246 38.19 5.76 6.93
C MET A 246 36.83 5.08 7.15
N ALA A 247 36.64 4.34 8.24
CA ALA A 247 35.36 3.72 8.59
C ALA A 247 34.26 4.76 8.81
N LEU A 248 34.57 5.84 9.56
CA LEU A 248 33.64 6.95 9.80
C LEU A 248 33.28 7.68 8.50
N LYS A 249 34.25 7.88 7.60
CA LYS A 249 34.02 8.50 6.28
C LYS A 249 33.09 7.65 5.42
N THR A 250 33.31 6.33 5.36
CA THR A 250 32.45 5.39 4.63
C THR A 250 31.03 5.38 5.21
N LEU A 251 30.91 5.42 6.53
CA LEU A 251 29.61 5.47 7.20
C LEU A 251 28.86 6.78 6.95
N CYS A 252 29.56 7.91 6.98
CA CYS A 252 29.00 9.22 6.63
C CYS A 252 28.48 9.23 5.19
N GLN A 253 29.23 8.66 4.25
CA GLN A 253 28.76 8.50 2.87
C GLN A 253 27.50 7.62 2.77
N HIS A 254 27.45 6.54 3.55
CA HIS A 254 26.27 5.67 3.62
C HIS A 254 25.05 6.40 4.21
N HIS A 255 25.24 7.20 5.27
CA HIS A 255 24.19 8.03 5.86
C HIS A 255 23.68 9.09 4.88
N ILE A 256 24.58 9.77 4.16
CA ILE A 256 24.21 10.73 3.11
C ILE A 256 23.39 10.03 2.00
N SER A 257 23.76 8.79 1.63
CA SER A 257 23.00 7.98 0.69
C SER A 257 21.60 7.66 1.24
N ALA A 258 21.48 7.24 2.49
CA ALA A 258 20.20 6.97 3.16
C ALA A 258 19.29 8.21 3.25
N ILE A 259 19.86 9.40 3.53
CA ILE A 259 19.14 10.68 3.47
C ILE A 259 18.63 10.94 2.05
N LYS A 260 19.47 10.75 1.03
CA LYS A 260 19.08 10.94 -0.38
C LYS A 260 17.94 9.98 -0.77
N LEU A 261 17.97 8.73 -0.32
CA LEU A 261 16.88 7.77 -0.51
C LEU A 261 15.58 8.23 0.17
N THR A 262 15.69 8.76 1.38
CA THR A 262 14.54 9.29 2.13
C THR A 262 13.92 10.48 1.41
N LEU A 263 14.73 11.37 0.83
CA LEU A 263 14.23 12.50 0.03
C LEU A 263 13.54 12.02 -1.25
N MET A 264 14.07 10.99 -1.92
CA MET A 264 13.42 10.37 -3.08
C MET A 264 12.07 9.75 -2.71
N LEU A 265 12.01 9.01 -1.60
CA LEU A 265 10.76 8.45 -1.08
C LEU A 265 9.77 9.54 -0.69
N LYS A 266 10.20 10.61 0.00
CA LYS A 266 9.36 11.75 0.33
C LYS A 266 8.75 12.36 -0.93
N LYS A 267 9.57 12.61 -1.97
CA LYS A 267 9.09 13.13 -3.25
C LYS A 267 8.08 12.20 -3.94
N LEU A 268 8.22 10.89 -3.74
CA LEU A 268 7.33 9.87 -4.28
C LEU A 268 6.04 9.68 -3.48
N LEU A 269 6.07 9.76 -2.16
CA LEU A 269 4.94 9.36 -1.30
C LEU A 269 4.25 10.51 -0.57
N SER A 270 4.85 11.70 -0.47
CA SER A 270 4.28 12.81 0.32
C SER A 270 2.83 13.16 -0.03
N LEU A 271 2.54 13.33 -1.32
CA LEU A 271 1.19 13.63 -1.80
C LEU A 271 0.24 12.44 -1.58
N ASN A 272 0.72 11.20 -1.74
CA ASN A 272 -0.06 10.00 -1.47
C ASN A 272 -0.47 9.94 0.00
N PHE A 273 0.47 10.16 0.92
CA PHE A 273 0.17 10.20 2.36
C PHE A 273 -0.74 11.38 2.73
N SER A 274 -0.52 12.55 2.15
CA SER A 274 -1.42 13.69 2.36
C SER A 274 -2.85 13.37 1.90
N LEU A 275 -2.99 12.75 0.74
CA LEU A 275 -4.29 12.36 0.20
C LEU A 275 -4.97 11.28 1.06
N ILE A 276 -4.24 10.25 1.47
CA ILE A 276 -4.75 9.21 2.39
C ILE A 276 -5.19 9.85 3.71
N TYR A 277 -4.40 10.79 4.24
CA TYR A 277 -4.70 11.48 5.50
C TYR A 277 -5.96 12.33 5.40
N VAL A 278 -6.03 13.25 4.43
CA VAL A 278 -7.19 14.12 4.21
C VAL A 278 -8.44 13.28 3.99
N ASN A 279 -8.33 12.24 3.18
CA ASN A 279 -9.44 11.34 2.90
C ASN A 279 -9.87 10.55 4.15
N GLY A 280 -8.92 10.08 4.95
CA GLY A 280 -9.18 9.43 6.22
C GLY A 280 -9.97 10.34 7.17
N VAL A 281 -9.51 11.58 7.36
CA VAL A 281 -10.19 12.58 8.18
C VAL A 281 -11.62 12.82 7.68
N LEU A 282 -11.79 13.07 6.37
CA LEU A 282 -13.12 13.28 5.78
C LEU A 282 -14.05 12.09 6.04
N ARG A 283 -13.59 10.85 5.81
CA ARG A 283 -14.38 9.64 6.04
C ARG A 283 -14.78 9.48 7.51
N PHE A 284 -13.86 9.69 8.45
CA PHE A 284 -14.18 9.63 9.88
C PHE A 284 -15.20 10.69 10.30
N CYS A 285 -15.10 11.92 9.76
CA CYS A 285 -16.09 12.96 10.00
C CYS A 285 -17.47 12.58 9.46
N PHE A 286 -17.56 12.07 8.22
CA PHE A 286 -18.84 11.62 7.65
C PHE A 286 -19.44 10.45 8.43
N LEU A 287 -18.62 9.49 8.86
CA LEU A 287 -19.06 8.38 9.72
C LEU A 287 -19.60 8.88 11.07
N ALA A 288 -18.92 9.85 11.69
CA ALA A 288 -19.38 10.44 12.93
C ALA A 288 -20.75 11.13 12.76
N VAL A 289 -20.94 11.89 11.68
CA VAL A 289 -22.24 12.52 11.37
C VAL A 289 -23.32 11.46 11.14
N MET A 290 -23.03 10.39 10.41
CA MET A 290 -23.98 9.28 10.20
C MET A 290 -24.37 8.58 11.50
N ILE A 291 -23.42 8.36 12.42
CA ILE A 291 -23.71 7.74 13.73
C ILE A 291 -24.58 8.68 14.56
N LEU A 292 -24.30 9.97 14.57
CA LEU A 292 -25.09 10.96 15.29
C LEU A 292 -26.52 11.06 14.74
N SER A 293 -26.70 11.04 13.42
CA SER A 293 -28.05 11.09 12.82
C SER A 293 -28.90 9.85 13.14
N VAL A 294 -28.28 8.67 13.31
CA VAL A 294 -29.02 7.44 13.67
C VAL A 294 -29.46 7.42 15.13
N ASN A 295 -28.78 8.15 16.02
CA ASN A 295 -29.16 8.23 17.44
C ASN A 295 -30.21 9.33 17.74
N LEU A 296 -30.61 10.10 16.73
CA LEU A 296 -31.57 11.19 16.84
C LEU A 296 -32.98 10.81 16.34
N ASP A 297 -33.14 9.62 15.77
CA ASP A 297 -34.41 8.96 15.42
C ASP A 297 -34.70 7.79 16.38
#